data_AF-A0A968VWC2-F1
#
_entry.id   AF-A0A968VWC2-F1
#
_cell.length_a   1.000
_cell.length_b   1.000
_cell.length_c   1.000
_cell.angle_alpha   90.00
_cell.angle_beta   90.00
_cell.angle_gamma   90.00
#
_symmetry.space_group_name_H-M   'P 1'
#
loop_
_entity.id
_entity.type
_entity.pdbx_description
1 polymer ?
#
loop_
_entity_poly.entity_id
_entity_poly.type
_entity_poly.pdbx_seq_one_letter_code
_entity_poly.pdbx_strand_id
1 'polypeptide(L)'
;MNILSIESTKFTPKVLMDPENNVFQISGFSLPENVTDFYAPVLKWLDEYLDAARSLINNKNFHFVIRLVYYNSGSFKAIIMILNKIVELQYKASR
;
A
#
# COMPACT_ATOMS: atom_id res chain seq x y z
N MET A 1 -4.27 1.69 -14.86
CA MET A 1 -3.24 1.78 -13.81
C MET A 1 -2.63 0.40 -13.67
N ASN A 2 -1.32 0.27 -13.56
CA ASN A 2 -0.68 -1.06 -13.57
C ASN A 2 -0.71 -1.70 -12.18
N ILE A 3 -0.84 -3.04 -12.15
CA ILE A 3 -0.73 -3.82 -10.93
C ILE A 3 0.68 -3.67 -10.35
N LEU A 4 0.78 -3.38 -9.05
CA LEU A 4 2.03 -3.48 -8.31
C LEU A 4 2.07 -4.84 -7.62
N SER A 5 2.99 -5.70 -8.04
CA SER A 5 3.22 -7.01 -7.41
C SER A 5 4.70 -7.14 -7.02
N ILE A 6 4.94 -7.34 -5.73
CA ILE A 6 6.25 -7.59 -5.14
C ILE A 6 6.12 -8.89 -4.36
N GLU A 7 6.92 -9.90 -4.71
CA GLU A 7 6.92 -11.16 -3.97
C GLU A 7 7.66 -11.02 -2.63
N SER A 8 7.17 -11.74 -1.62
CA SER A 8 7.80 -11.77 -0.31
C SER A 8 9.16 -12.47 -0.37
N THR A 9 10.07 -12.05 0.49
CA THR A 9 11.29 -12.81 0.80
C THR A 9 11.28 -13.19 2.28
N LYS A 10 12.40 -13.74 2.77
CA LYS A 10 12.62 -13.96 4.20
C LYS A 10 12.55 -12.65 5.02
N PHE A 11 12.82 -11.50 4.39
CA PHE A 11 12.97 -10.21 5.07
C PHE A 11 12.05 -9.11 4.56
N THR A 12 11.40 -9.30 3.41
CA THR A 12 10.55 -8.29 2.77
C THR A 12 9.12 -8.81 2.60
N PRO A 13 8.11 -7.95 2.76
CA PRO A 13 6.74 -8.38 2.66
C PRO A 13 6.37 -8.58 1.19
N LYS A 14 5.36 -9.43 0.96
CA LYS A 14 4.61 -9.41 -0.28
C LYS A 14 3.81 -8.11 -0.34
N VAL A 15 3.79 -7.46 -1.49
CA VAL A 15 2.93 -6.32 -1.79
C VAL A 15 2.12 -6.63 -3.04
N LEU A 16 0.81 -6.48 -2.96
CA LEU A 16 -0.10 -6.66 -4.09
C LEU A 16 -1.10 -5.51 -4.11
N MET A 17 -1.06 -4.68 -5.15
CA MET A 17 -2.03 -3.62 -5.41
C MET A 17 -2.64 -3.86 -6.79
N ASP A 18 -3.88 -4.35 -6.79
CA ASP A 18 -4.66 -4.68 -7.97
C ASP A 18 -6.05 -4.01 -7.86
N PRO A 19 -6.22 -2.83 -8.48
CA PRO A 19 -7.47 -2.09 -8.42
C PRO A 19 -8.60 -2.73 -9.24
N GLU A 20 -8.28 -3.56 -10.24
CA GLU A 20 -9.31 -4.23 -11.05
C GLU A 20 -10.03 -5.31 -10.23
N ASN A 21 -9.27 -6.07 -9.45
CA ASN A 21 -9.77 -7.12 -8.57
C ASN A 21 -10.07 -6.66 -7.13
N ASN A 22 -9.88 -5.37 -6.81
CA ASN A 22 -10.03 -4.79 -5.47
C ASN A 22 -9.16 -5.50 -4.41
N VAL A 23 -7.91 -5.81 -4.77
CA VAL A 23 -6.95 -6.47 -3.88
C VAL A 23 -5.83 -5.50 -3.52
N PHE A 24 -5.77 -5.11 -2.25
CA PHE A 24 -4.69 -4.28 -1.72
C PHE A 24 -4.12 -4.95 -0.47
N GLN A 25 -2.88 -5.41 -0.54
CA GLN A 25 -2.31 -6.25 0.50
C GLN A 25 -0.82 -5.98 0.73
N ILE A 26 -0.43 -5.96 2.01
CA ILE A 26 0.95 -6.06 2.46
C ILE A 26 1.02 -7.20 3.49
N SER A 27 1.85 -8.21 3.24
CA SER A 27 1.91 -9.38 4.12
C SER A 27 3.28 -10.04 4.25
N GLY A 28 3.58 -10.63 5.40
CA GLY A 28 4.84 -11.36 5.65
C GLY A 28 5.77 -10.63 6.61
N PHE A 29 7.08 -10.79 6.41
CA PHE A 29 8.11 -10.15 7.23
C PHE A 29 8.48 -8.79 6.64
N SER A 30 8.65 -7.75 7.47
CA SER A 30 9.06 -6.42 7.02
C SER A 30 10.26 -5.88 7.78
N LEU A 31 11.42 -6.35 7.36
CA LEU A 31 12.74 -5.91 7.80
C LEU A 31 13.71 -5.79 6.59
N PRO A 32 13.34 -5.03 5.54
CA PRO A 32 14.23 -4.78 4.41
C PRO A 32 15.51 -4.08 4.89
N GLU A 33 16.62 -4.34 4.19
CA GLU A 33 17.89 -3.67 4.42
C GLU A 33 17.77 -2.16 4.20
N ASN A 34 17.09 -1.76 3.12
CA ASN A 34 16.70 -0.37 2.88
C ASN A 34 15.17 -0.25 2.82
N VAL A 35 14.58 0.22 3.93
CA VAL A 35 13.14 0.43 4.07
C VAL A 35 12.62 1.48 3.09
N THR A 36 13.35 2.57 2.90
CA THR A 36 12.94 3.69 2.04
C THR A 36 12.80 3.22 0.61
N ASP A 37 13.83 2.53 0.09
CA ASP A 37 13.83 2.04 -1.30
C ASP A 37 12.74 0.98 -1.50
N PHE A 38 12.52 0.10 -0.51
CA PHE A 38 11.50 -0.94 -0.60
C PHE A 38 10.07 -0.36 -0.69
N TYR A 39 9.75 0.63 0.14
CA TYR A 39 8.40 1.20 0.20
C TYR A 39 8.16 2.37 -0.74
N ALA A 40 9.20 2.97 -1.32
CA ALA A 40 9.09 4.00 -2.35
C ALA A 40 8.11 3.66 -3.49
N PRO A 41 8.17 2.47 -4.14
CA PRO A 41 7.21 2.12 -5.18
C PRO A 41 5.78 1.99 -4.65
N VAL A 42 5.58 1.56 -3.40
CA VAL A 42 4.25 1.43 -2.78
C VAL A 42 3.64 2.81 -2.54
N LEU A 43 4.42 3.74 -1.98
CA LEU A 43 3.98 5.11 -1.73
C LEU A 43 3.66 5.84 -3.03
N LYS A 44 4.52 5.70 -4.04
CA LYS A 44 4.30 6.27 -5.38
C LYS A 44 3.03 5.71 -6.02
N TRP A 45 2.82 4.41 -5.94
CA TRP A 45 1.62 3.77 -6.47
C TRP A 45 0.36 4.33 -5.80
N LEU A 46 0.37 4.52 -4.47
CA LEU A 46 -0.76 5.11 -3.76
C LEU A 46 -1.02 6.58 -4.15
N ASP A 47 0.02 7.35 -4.45
CA ASP A 47 -0.10 8.73 -4.95
C ASP A 47 -0.77 8.77 -6.33
N GLU A 48 -0.31 7.93 -7.25
CA GLU A 48 -0.92 7.80 -8.57
C GLU A 48 -2.39 7.33 -8.49
N TYR A 49 -2.69 6.45 -7.52
CA TYR A 49 -4.04 5.95 -7.29
C TYR A 49 -4.93 7.04 -6.70
N LEU A 50 -4.43 7.83 -5.75
CA LEU A 50 -5.07 9.02 -5.17
C LEU A 50 -5.50 10.04 -6.24
N ASP A 51 -4.63 10.28 -7.22
CA ASP A 51 -4.91 11.24 -8.28
C ASP A 51 -5.95 10.70 -9.29
N ALA A 52 -5.90 9.40 -9.58
CA ALA A 52 -6.88 8.73 -10.45
C ALA A 52 -8.24 8.46 -9.77
N ALA A 53 -8.24 8.32 -8.44
CA ALA A 53 -9.38 7.88 -7.63
C ALA A 53 -10.63 8.75 -7.75
N ARG A 54 -10.50 10.04 -8.07
CA ARG A 54 -11.66 10.94 -8.33
C ARG A 54 -12.63 10.41 -9.39
N SER A 55 -12.15 9.60 -10.33
CA SER A 55 -12.98 9.01 -11.39
C SER A 55 -13.25 7.51 -11.20
N LEU A 56 -12.54 6.85 -10.29
CA LEU A 56 -12.53 5.38 -10.16
C LEU A 56 -13.23 4.86 -8.89
N ILE A 57 -13.38 5.68 -7.85
CA ILE A 57 -14.11 5.29 -6.62
C ILE A 57 -15.63 5.38 -6.89
N ASN A 58 -16.13 4.49 -7.76
CA ASN A 58 -17.55 4.29 -8.02
C ASN A 58 -18.16 3.40 -6.93
N ASN A 59 -18.28 3.92 -5.70
CA ASN A 59 -18.98 3.26 -4.58
C ASN A 59 -18.48 1.84 -4.21
N LYS A 60 -17.29 1.42 -4.66
CA LYS A 60 -16.69 0.15 -4.22
C LYS A 60 -15.98 0.35 -2.88
N ASN A 61 -16.26 -0.53 -1.93
CA ASN A 61 -15.54 -0.59 -0.65
C ASN A 61 -14.06 -0.90 -0.91
N PHE A 62 -13.19 0.06 -0.56
CA PHE A 62 -11.74 -0.12 -0.59
C PHE A 62 -11.30 -0.97 0.59
N HIS A 63 -10.73 -2.15 0.33
CA HIS A 63 -10.25 -3.07 1.36
C HIS A 63 -8.73 -3.18 1.31
N PHE A 64 -8.06 -2.61 2.31
CA PHE A 64 -6.61 -2.70 2.46
C PHE A 64 -6.24 -3.66 3.59
N VAL A 65 -5.44 -4.67 3.28
CA VAL A 65 -5.07 -5.76 4.20
C VAL A 65 -3.60 -5.65 4.58
N ILE A 66 -3.32 -5.49 5.88
CA ILE A 66 -1.96 -5.57 6.43
C ILE A 66 -1.86 -6.81 7.32
N ARG A 67 -1.03 -7.78 6.94
CA ARG A 67 -0.77 -9.02 7.70
C ARG A 67 0.73 -9.25 7.86
N LEU A 68 1.33 -8.53 8.80
CA LEU A 68 2.75 -8.63 9.07
C LEU A 68 3.02 -9.62 10.20
N VAL A 69 4.02 -10.49 9.99
CA VAL A 69 4.51 -11.43 10.99
C VAL A 69 5.48 -10.73 11.93
N TYR A 70 6.34 -9.87 11.38
CA TYR A 70 7.29 -9.04 12.11
C TYR A 70 7.59 -7.79 11.31
N TYR A 71 7.87 -6.68 11.98
CA TYR A 71 8.34 -5.45 11.37
C TYR A 71 9.34 -4.73 12.28
N ASN A 72 10.35 -4.10 11.70
CA ASN A 72 11.27 -3.24 12.46
C ASN A 72 10.74 -1.79 12.55
N SER A 73 11.42 -0.92 13.29
CA SER A 73 11.01 0.48 13.48
C SER A 73 10.99 1.30 12.19
N GLY A 74 11.86 1.00 11.22
CA GLY A 74 11.86 1.65 9.92
C GLY A 74 10.60 1.29 9.13
N SER A 75 10.31 -0.01 9.01
CA SER A 75 9.09 -0.50 8.38
C SER A 75 7.83 0.04 9.04
N PHE A 76 7.81 0.16 10.38
CA PHE A 76 6.69 0.78 11.09
C PHE A 76 6.43 2.21 10.61
N LYS A 77 7.47 3.04 10.48
CA LYS A 77 7.33 4.41 9.94
C LYS A 77 6.76 4.41 8.53
N ALA A 78 7.24 3.52 7.66
CA ALA A 78 6.73 3.40 6.29
C ALA A 78 5.25 2.98 6.25
N ILE A 79 4.84 2.06 7.13
CA ILE A 79 3.43 1.65 7.26
C ILE A 79 2.57 2.83 7.72
N ILE A 80 3.02 3.65 8.67
CA ILE A 80 2.30 4.87 9.07
C ILE A 80 2.14 5.83 7.88
N MET A 81 3.18 6.00 7.05
CA MET A 81 3.08 6.83 5.84
C MET A 81 2.04 6.27 4.85
N ILE A 82 1.97 4.95 4.68
CA ILE A 82 0.96 4.29 3.84
C ILE A 82 -0.45 4.51 4.40
N LEU A 83 -0.65 4.32 5.71
CA LEU A 83 -1.94 4.55 6.35
C LEU A 83 -2.42 6.00 6.20
N ASN A 84 -1.51 6.98 6.32
CA ASN A 84 -1.84 8.38 6.10
C ASN A 84 -2.32 8.66 4.66
N LYS A 85 -1.72 8.03 3.64
CA LYS A 85 -2.20 8.13 2.25
C LYS A 85 -3.60 7.52 2.08
N ILE A 86 -3.90 6.42 2.79
CA ILE A 86 -5.23 5.80 2.77
C ILE A 86 -6.27 6.71 3.44
N VAL A 87 -5.91 7.38 4.53
CA VAL A 87 -6.77 8.37 5.17
C VAL A 87 -7.04 9.54 4.22
N GLU A 88 -6.03 10.01 3.49
CA GLU A 88 -6.20 11.05 2.45
C GLU A 88 -7.15 10.58 1.33
N LEU A 89 -7.06 9.32 0.89
CA LEU A 89 -7.99 8.72 -0.08
C LEU A 89 -9.43 8.84 0.41
N GLN A 90 -9.67 8.46 1.67
CA GLN A 90 -10.99 8.53 2.28
C GLN A 90 -11.53 9.96 2.33
N TYR A 91 -10.70 10.93 2.72
CA TYR A 91 -11.09 12.34 2.74
C TYR A 91 -11.43 12.87 1.34
N LYS A 92 -10.62 12.54 0.32
CA LYS A 92 -10.88 12.96 -1.07
C LYS A 92 -12.14 12.32 -1.65
N ALA A 93 -12.45 11.07 -1.30
CA ALA A 93 -13.65 10.37 -1.77
C ALA A 93 -14.95 10.86 -1.09
N SER A 94 -14.85 11.46 0.09
CA SER A 94 -15.99 12.00 0.84
C SER A 94 -16.43 13.42 0.44
N ARG A 95 -15.71 14.05 -0.50
CA ARG A 95 -16.00 15.38 -1.04
C ARG A 95 -16.47 15.28 -2.48
#